data_AF-A0A7J7MMB2-F1
#
_entry.id   AF-A0A7J7MMB2-F1
#
_cell.length_a   1.000
_cell.length_b   1.000
_cell.length_c   1.000
_cell.angle_alpha   90.00
_cell.angle_beta   90.00
_cell.angle_gamma   90.00
#
_symmetry.space_group_name_H-M   'P 1'
#
loop_
_entity.id
_entity.type
_entity.pdbx_description
1 polymer ?
#
loop_
_entity_poly.entity_id
_entity_poly.type
_entity_poly.pdbx_seq_one_letter_code
_entity_poly.pdbx_strand_id
1 'polypeptide(L)'
;MNEETASSSERAMIDAKKPEAVRGSEHQNEPVFSLSNVVTIEKIIKKEPSNKNEVNEQSVVVEPFLHEVLTVCDPIRFEIPLEFEKLSFCKNSVMWEIVQYWETFRKMPQNLHFCPLEKSNAKAREGDALGHMVTFSNLAKTACKFQLVDPISDFEETLKALAKLKSHGFDIQKIQDQLQLLIKNRRVDTSIREMQESNAKLIEKHESIITNMQKDGSKAMKLQKEVDELEESIQDLEYYFYKAVSSSW
;
A
#
# COMPACT_ATOMS: atom_id res chain seq x y z
N MET A 1 -9.56 5.48 -65.36
CA MET A 1 -9.13 4.08 -65.59
C MET A 1 -10.11 3.21 -64.85
N ASN A 2 -10.74 2.31 -65.59
CA ASN A 2 -11.87 1.49 -65.20
C ASN A 2 -11.44 0.22 -64.45
N GLU A 3 -12.46 -0.37 -63.79
CA GLU A 3 -12.75 -1.81 -63.64
C GLU A 3 -12.00 -2.65 -62.59
N GLU A 4 -12.82 -3.08 -61.62
CA GLU A 4 -13.00 -4.42 -61.08
C GLU A 4 -12.10 -5.55 -61.60
N THR A 5 -11.63 -6.40 -60.68
CA THR A 5 -12.14 -7.79 -60.58
C THR A 5 -11.60 -8.48 -59.32
N ALA A 6 -12.48 -9.27 -58.72
CA ALA A 6 -12.29 -10.04 -57.50
C ALA A 6 -11.69 -11.44 -57.78
N SER A 7 -11.42 -12.14 -56.67
CA SER A 7 -11.36 -13.60 -56.50
C SER A 7 -9.97 -14.24 -56.46
N SER A 8 -9.59 -14.80 -55.31
CA SER A 8 -9.62 -16.26 -55.12
C SER A 8 -8.91 -16.72 -53.83
N SER A 9 -9.48 -17.77 -53.22
CA SER A 9 -8.85 -18.78 -52.35
C SER A 9 -8.72 -18.47 -50.84
N GLU A 10 -9.66 -18.85 -49.96
CA GLU A 10 -9.98 -20.19 -49.40
C GLU A 10 -8.87 -20.90 -48.58
N ARG A 11 -9.22 -21.16 -47.30
CA ARG A 11 -8.83 -22.30 -46.41
C ARG A 11 -7.44 -22.37 -45.78
N ALA A 12 -7.41 -22.17 -44.46
CA ALA A 12 -6.65 -23.00 -43.49
C ALA A 12 -7.26 -22.79 -42.08
N MET A 13 -8.06 -23.73 -41.61
CA MET A 13 -7.72 -24.77 -40.62
C MET A 13 -7.88 -24.34 -39.15
N ILE A 14 -8.93 -24.91 -38.59
CA ILE A 14 -9.37 -24.91 -37.20
C ILE A 14 -8.54 -25.99 -36.49
N ASP A 15 -7.88 -25.65 -35.39
CA ASP A 15 -7.34 -26.67 -34.49
C ASP A 15 -7.87 -26.44 -33.07
N ALA A 16 -8.80 -27.31 -32.69
CA ALA A 16 -9.49 -27.32 -31.42
C ALA A 16 -8.71 -28.19 -30.44
N LYS A 17 -8.11 -27.59 -29.41
CA LYS A 17 -7.50 -28.34 -28.30
C LYS A 17 -8.50 -28.51 -27.15
N LYS A 18 -8.97 -29.75 -27.02
CA LYS A 18 -9.83 -30.29 -25.95
C LYS A 18 -9.09 -30.30 -24.59
N PRO A 19 -9.76 -29.98 -23.46
CA PRO A 19 -9.16 -30.13 -22.14
C PRO A 19 -9.36 -31.55 -21.58
N GLU A 20 -8.27 -32.14 -21.08
CA GLU A 20 -8.28 -33.37 -20.28
C GLU A 20 -8.44 -33.05 -18.79
N ALA A 21 -9.33 -33.78 -18.13
CA ALA A 21 -9.54 -33.76 -16.70
C ALA A 21 -8.62 -34.78 -16.02
N VAL A 22 -7.89 -34.36 -14.99
CA VAL A 22 -7.38 -35.27 -13.96
C VAL A 22 -7.69 -34.69 -12.58
N ARG A 23 -8.38 -35.52 -11.81
CA ARG A 23 -8.80 -35.41 -10.42
C ARG A 23 -7.64 -35.85 -9.52
N GLY A 24 -7.34 -35.10 -8.46
CA GLY A 24 -6.41 -35.51 -7.41
C GLY A 24 -6.32 -34.46 -6.31
N SER A 25 -6.92 -34.78 -5.18
CA SER A 25 -7.15 -33.96 -3.97
C SER A 25 -5.89 -33.68 -3.15
N GLU A 26 -5.79 -32.48 -2.58
CA GLU A 26 -5.16 -32.28 -1.27
C GLU A 26 -5.81 -31.09 -0.54
N HIS A 27 -6.50 -31.40 0.55
CA HIS A 27 -7.02 -30.46 1.54
C HIS A 27 -5.88 -29.91 2.38
N GLN A 28 -5.69 -28.59 2.39
CA GLN A 28 -5.13 -27.88 3.54
C GLN A 28 -5.88 -26.57 3.76
N ASN A 29 -6.13 -26.29 5.03
CA ASN A 29 -7.13 -25.38 5.57
C ASN A 29 -6.78 -23.92 5.34
N GLU A 30 -7.68 -23.15 4.73
CA GLU A 30 -7.67 -21.68 4.82
C GLU A 30 -8.46 -21.21 6.05
N PRO A 31 -7.92 -20.31 6.89
CA PRO A 31 -8.69 -19.69 7.95
C PRO A 31 -9.58 -18.58 7.37
N VAL A 32 -10.90 -18.81 7.44
CA VAL A 32 -11.94 -17.82 7.20
C VAL A 32 -11.87 -16.76 8.32
N PHE A 33 -11.34 -15.58 8.04
CA PHE A 33 -11.40 -14.45 8.96
C PHE A 33 -12.79 -13.78 8.87
N SER A 34 -13.61 -14.04 9.88
CA SER A 34 -14.92 -13.42 10.11
C SER A 34 -14.79 -11.91 10.37
N LEU A 35 -15.50 -11.11 9.57
CA LEU A 35 -15.71 -9.67 9.76
C LEU A 35 -16.72 -9.41 10.88
N SER A 36 -16.28 -9.34 12.15
CA SER A 36 -17.18 -8.99 13.26
C SER A 36 -16.69 -7.92 14.25
N ASN A 37 -15.55 -7.25 14.02
CA ASN A 37 -15.00 -6.30 15.01
C ASN A 37 -14.80 -4.87 14.51
N VAL A 38 -15.78 -4.30 13.80
CA VAL A 38 -15.83 -2.86 13.49
C VAL A 38 -16.80 -2.17 14.46
N VAL A 39 -16.43 -2.02 15.72
CA VAL A 39 -16.96 -0.95 16.60
C VAL A 39 -15.96 -0.66 17.72
N THR A 40 -15.72 0.64 17.97
CA THR A 40 -15.19 1.25 19.22
C THR A 40 -13.74 1.75 19.21
N ILE A 41 -13.43 2.77 18.38
CA ILE A 41 -12.37 3.76 18.69
C ILE A 41 -12.88 5.19 18.42
N GLU A 42 -14.08 5.53 18.90
CA GLU A 42 -14.62 6.92 18.80
C GLU A 42 -15.04 7.50 20.16
N LYS A 43 -14.39 7.15 21.27
CA LYS A 43 -14.84 7.61 22.60
C LYS A 43 -13.80 8.14 23.58
N ILE A 44 -12.69 8.72 23.09
CA ILE A 44 -11.79 9.50 23.95
C ILE A 44 -11.46 10.85 23.30
N ILE A 45 -12.50 11.63 23.00
CA ILE A 45 -12.40 13.08 22.88
C ILE A 45 -13.47 13.65 23.80
N LYS A 46 -13.05 14.08 24.99
CA LYS A 46 -13.63 15.17 25.81
C LYS A 46 -13.08 15.11 27.24
N LYS A 47 -12.13 15.99 27.54
CA LYS A 47 -12.15 16.87 28.73
C LYS A 47 -10.95 17.80 28.70
N GLU A 48 -11.17 19.02 28.22
CA GLU A 48 -10.45 20.19 28.74
C GLU A 48 -10.93 20.48 30.17
N PRO A 49 -10.09 21.16 30.96
CA PRO A 49 -10.59 22.31 31.68
C PRO A 49 -9.78 23.57 31.35
N SER A 50 -10.52 24.59 30.91
CA SER A 50 -10.13 25.99 30.92
C SER A 50 -10.04 26.49 32.37
N ASN A 51 -8.91 27.09 32.75
CA ASN A 51 -8.93 28.32 33.53
C ASN A 51 -7.70 29.19 33.23
N LYS A 52 -7.93 30.49 33.07
CA LYS A 52 -6.96 31.52 32.70
C LYS A 52 -6.45 32.26 33.94
N ASN A 53 -5.37 33.01 33.70
CA ASN A 53 -4.71 34.03 34.53
C ASN A 53 -3.54 33.42 35.32
N GLU A 54 -2.30 33.87 35.21
CA GLU A 54 -1.82 35.24 35.21
C GLU A 54 -0.38 35.29 34.67
N VAL A 55 0.03 36.41 34.06
CA VAL A 55 1.36 36.64 33.49
C VAL A 55 2.40 36.72 34.61
N ASN A 56 3.46 35.91 34.56
CA ASN A 56 4.73 36.25 35.20
C ASN A 56 5.90 35.66 34.40
N GLU A 57 6.81 36.54 33.98
CA GLU A 57 8.10 36.18 33.37
C GLU A 57 8.94 35.42 34.39
N GLN A 58 9.28 34.16 34.12
CA GLN A 58 10.49 33.51 34.64
C GLN A 58 10.71 32.12 34.02
N SER A 59 11.91 31.95 33.46
CA SER A 59 12.67 30.69 33.35
C SER A 59 12.10 29.58 32.44
N VAL A 60 12.78 29.39 31.31
CA VAL A 60 12.70 28.18 30.48
C VAL A 60 13.22 27.00 31.33
N VAL A 61 12.30 26.23 31.88
CA VAL A 61 12.60 24.95 32.54
C VAL A 61 12.90 23.93 31.44
N VAL A 62 14.18 23.76 31.16
CA VAL A 62 14.69 22.58 30.45
C VAL A 62 14.42 21.38 31.35
N GLU A 63 13.62 20.44 30.85
CA GLU A 63 13.19 19.22 31.55
C GLU A 63 14.38 18.46 32.18
N PRO A 64 14.28 17.99 33.44
CA PRO A 64 15.41 17.51 34.22
C PRO A 64 15.70 16.02 33.96
N PHE A 65 15.94 15.62 32.71
CA PHE A 65 16.27 14.22 32.39
C PHE A 65 17.77 13.87 32.58
N LEU A 66 18.63 14.88 32.76
CA LEU A 66 20.08 14.67 32.83
C LEU A 66 20.64 14.56 34.26
N HIS A 67 19.90 14.97 35.29
CA HIS A 67 20.43 14.98 36.66
C HIS A 67 20.26 13.64 37.41
N GLU A 68 19.29 12.82 36.98
CA GLU A 68 18.99 11.52 37.61
C GLU A 68 19.90 10.39 37.08
N VAL A 69 20.50 10.56 35.89
CA VAL A 69 21.43 9.57 35.31
C VAL A 69 22.85 9.71 35.87
N LEU A 70 23.22 10.88 36.41
CA LEU A 70 24.60 11.16 36.88
C LEU A 70 24.88 10.77 38.34
N THR A 71 23.90 10.31 39.11
CA THR A 71 24.09 10.05 40.56
C THR A 71 23.91 8.60 41.01
N VAL A 72 23.70 7.65 40.08
CA VAL A 72 23.68 6.21 40.41
C VAL A 72 24.55 5.43 39.43
N CYS A 73 25.87 5.54 39.59
CA CYS A 73 26.81 4.57 39.03
C CYS A 73 27.80 4.16 40.12
N ASP A 74 27.36 3.25 41.00
CA ASP A 74 28.28 2.23 41.52
C ASP A 74 28.75 1.39 40.32
N PRO A 75 30.03 0.99 40.25
CA PRO A 75 30.63 0.43 39.05
C PRO A 75 30.23 -1.05 38.90
N ILE A 76 29.00 -1.31 38.49
CA ILE A 76 28.67 -2.63 37.96
C ILE A 76 29.10 -2.63 36.50
N ARG A 77 30.30 -3.19 36.24
CA ARG A 77 30.71 -3.62 34.91
C ARG A 77 29.70 -4.65 34.40
N PHE A 78 28.68 -4.18 33.71
CA PHE A 78 27.88 -5.01 32.82
C PHE A 78 28.55 -4.99 31.45
N GLU A 79 29.33 -6.03 31.17
CA GLU A 79 29.87 -6.28 29.85
C GLU A 79 28.72 -6.64 28.90
N ILE A 80 28.32 -5.68 28.06
CA ILE A 80 27.68 -5.98 26.78
C ILE A 80 28.70 -5.59 25.72
N PRO A 81 29.39 -6.55 25.08
CA PRO A 81 30.35 -6.21 24.04
C PRO A 81 29.58 -5.82 22.78
N LEU A 82 29.32 -4.51 22.61
CA LEU A 82 29.39 -3.95 21.27
C LEU A 82 30.87 -3.98 20.91
N GLU A 83 31.28 -4.97 20.14
CA GLU A 83 32.64 -5.01 19.61
C GLU A 83 32.76 -3.88 18.60
N PHE A 84 33.58 -2.89 18.94
CA PHE A 84 34.00 -1.87 17.99
C PHE A 84 35.32 -2.36 17.40
N GLU A 85 35.29 -2.74 16.15
CA GLU A 85 36.52 -3.00 15.41
C GLU A 85 37.39 -1.73 15.44
N LYS A 86 38.68 -1.91 15.76
CA LYS A 86 39.74 -0.91 15.97
C LYS A 86 39.38 0.55 15.59
N LEU A 87 38.82 1.29 16.53
CA LEU A 87 38.45 2.70 16.33
C LEU A 87 39.69 3.58 16.15
N SER A 88 39.57 4.61 15.32
CA SER A 88 40.61 5.61 15.08
C SER A 88 40.63 6.77 16.10
N PHE A 89 39.89 6.62 17.20
CA PHE A 89 39.77 7.60 18.28
C PHE A 89 39.47 6.91 19.62
N CYS A 90 39.81 7.57 20.73
CA CYS A 90 39.50 7.10 22.09
C CYS A 90 38.08 7.50 22.50
N LYS A 91 37.41 6.64 23.27
CA LYS A 91 36.10 6.93 23.88
C LYS A 91 36.30 7.52 25.28
N ASN A 92 36.19 8.83 25.40
CA ASN A 92 36.37 9.54 26.67
C ASN A 92 35.04 10.04 27.25
N SER A 93 33.97 10.04 26.45
CA SER A 93 32.65 10.54 26.85
C SER A 93 31.79 9.48 27.55
N VAL A 94 31.16 9.85 28.66
CA VAL A 94 30.16 9.02 29.36
C VAL A 94 28.93 8.68 28.49
N MET A 95 28.70 9.47 27.43
CA MET A 95 27.58 9.25 26.51
C MET A 95 27.67 7.90 25.79
N TRP A 96 28.86 7.31 25.66
CA TRP A 96 29.03 6.00 25.07
C TRP A 96 28.24 4.92 25.81
N GLU A 97 28.30 4.92 27.14
CA GLU A 97 27.58 3.93 27.95
C GLU A 97 26.07 4.13 27.83
N ILE A 98 25.61 5.37 27.89
CA ILE A 98 24.21 5.75 27.76
C ILE A 98 23.64 5.30 26.42
N VAL A 99 24.31 5.65 25.31
CA VAL A 99 23.83 5.34 23.96
C VAL A 99 23.87 3.84 23.68
N GLN A 100 24.93 3.14 24.11
CA GLN A 100 25.01 1.69 23.97
C GLN A 100 23.91 0.96 24.76
N TYR A 101 23.46 1.54 25.86
CA TYR A 101 22.35 1.00 26.65
C TYR A 101 20.98 1.25 26.01
N TRP A 102 20.85 2.02 24.94
CA TRP A 102 19.55 2.24 24.31
C TRP A 102 18.96 0.94 23.74
N GLU A 103 17.63 0.84 23.81
CA GLU A 103 16.89 -0.35 23.39
C GLU A 103 17.19 -0.74 21.93
N THR A 104 17.40 0.23 21.04
CA THR A 104 17.77 -0.04 19.65
C THR A 104 19.03 -0.89 19.55
N PHE A 105 20.09 -0.56 20.29
CA PHE A 105 21.36 -1.27 20.23
C PHE A 105 21.34 -2.58 21.01
N ARG A 106 20.46 -2.73 22.01
CA ARG A 106 20.23 -4.04 22.66
C ARG A 106 19.48 -5.02 21.77
N LYS A 107 18.45 -4.55 21.05
CA LYS A 107 17.64 -5.38 20.16
C LYS A 107 18.34 -5.66 18.82
N MET A 108 19.17 -4.72 18.38
CA MET A 108 19.88 -4.79 17.11
C MET A 108 21.35 -4.40 17.33
N PRO A 109 22.16 -5.29 17.94
CA PRO A 109 23.59 -5.07 18.12
C PRO A 109 24.27 -4.73 16.79
N GLN A 110 25.24 -3.82 16.82
CA GLN A 110 25.94 -3.30 15.64
C GLN A 110 27.44 -3.53 15.78
N ASN A 111 28.15 -3.77 14.68
CA ASN A 111 29.61 -3.80 14.65
C ASN A 111 30.13 -2.58 13.89
N LEU A 112 30.34 -1.48 14.63
CA LEU A 112 30.64 -0.18 14.03
C LEU A 112 32.16 0.04 13.94
N HIS A 113 32.66 0.25 12.73
CA HIS A 113 34.08 0.52 12.49
C HIS A 113 34.40 2.02 12.41
N PHE A 114 33.44 2.86 12.00
CA PHE A 114 33.61 4.32 11.84
C PHE A 114 34.83 4.78 11.02
N CYS A 115 35.48 3.90 10.23
CA CYS A 115 36.67 4.22 9.41
C CYS A 115 36.57 5.53 8.61
N PRO A 116 35.43 5.94 8.02
CA PRO A 116 35.35 7.22 7.32
C PRO A 116 35.69 8.45 8.18
N LEU A 117 35.54 8.38 9.50
CA LEU A 117 35.87 9.46 10.43
C LEU A 117 37.38 9.72 10.57
N GLU A 118 38.24 8.83 10.07
CA GLU A 118 39.68 9.12 9.99
C GLU A 118 39.97 10.40 9.18
N LYS A 119 39.11 10.71 8.22
CA LYS A 119 39.20 11.92 7.39
C LYS A 119 38.66 13.18 8.09
N SER A 120 37.94 13.04 9.20
CA SER A 120 37.42 14.17 9.97
C SER A 120 38.42 14.66 11.01
N ASN A 121 38.16 15.86 11.56
CA ASN A 121 38.98 16.47 12.60
C ASN A 121 39.09 15.52 13.80
N ALA A 122 40.32 15.16 14.18
CA ALA A 122 40.59 14.21 15.27
C ALA A 122 39.87 14.56 16.59
N LYS A 123 39.70 15.86 16.89
CA LYS A 123 38.98 16.32 18.10
C LYS A 123 37.46 16.16 18.02
N ALA A 124 36.91 16.02 16.82
CA ALA A 124 35.46 15.90 16.59
C ALA A 124 35.00 14.45 16.35
N ARG A 125 35.91 13.53 16.00
CA ARG A 125 35.59 12.12 15.65
C ARG A 125 34.69 11.42 16.67
N GLU A 126 34.97 11.59 17.95
CA GLU A 126 34.17 10.99 19.01
C GLU A 126 32.72 11.52 19.00
N GLY A 127 32.57 12.84 18.87
CA GLY A 127 31.26 13.49 18.76
C GLY A 127 30.51 13.07 17.50
N ASP A 128 31.20 13.00 16.35
CA ASP A 128 30.64 12.54 15.08
C ASP A 128 30.13 11.09 15.20
N ALA A 129 30.92 10.20 15.80
CA ALA A 129 30.54 8.80 15.99
C ALA A 129 29.31 8.66 16.89
N LEU A 130 29.27 9.37 18.02
CA LEU A 130 28.08 9.42 18.88
C LEU A 130 26.86 9.98 18.12
N GLY A 131 27.05 11.04 17.34
CA GLY A 131 26.01 11.62 16.49
C GLY A 131 25.45 10.62 15.49
N HIS A 132 26.29 9.81 14.85
CA HIS A 132 25.85 8.73 13.98
C HIS A 132 25.07 7.63 14.71
N MET A 133 25.49 7.24 15.92
CA MET A 133 24.73 6.27 16.72
C MET A 133 23.34 6.81 17.10
N VAL A 134 23.27 8.07 17.54
CA VAL A 134 22.01 8.72 17.87
C VAL A 134 21.11 8.80 16.63
N THR A 135 21.68 9.18 15.50
CA THR A 135 20.96 9.25 14.21
C THR A 135 20.41 7.88 13.83
N PHE A 136 21.20 6.81 13.91
CA PHE A 136 20.75 5.45 13.64
C PHE A 136 19.57 5.05 14.52
N SER A 137 19.64 5.29 15.84
CA SER A 137 18.56 4.94 16.75
C SER A 137 17.26 5.68 16.42
N ASN A 138 17.36 6.96 16.07
CA ASN A 138 16.21 7.75 15.65
C ASN A 138 15.62 7.23 14.34
N LEU A 139 16.44 6.95 13.33
CA LEU A 139 15.97 6.39 12.06
C LEU A 139 15.33 5.02 12.24
N ALA A 140 15.89 4.14 13.08
CA ALA A 140 15.30 2.86 13.40
C ALA A 140 13.92 3.00 14.07
N LYS A 141 13.80 3.92 15.04
CA LYS A 141 12.51 4.22 15.70
C LYS A 141 11.49 4.79 14.72
N THR A 142 11.90 5.70 13.84
CA THR A 142 11.05 6.25 12.78
C THR A 142 10.60 5.14 11.84
N ALA A 143 11.53 4.28 11.41
CA ALA A 143 11.22 3.18 10.51
C ALA A 143 10.18 2.20 11.09
N CYS A 144 10.22 1.94 12.40
CA CYS A 144 9.23 1.13 13.09
C CYS A 144 7.84 1.79 13.21
N LYS A 145 7.73 3.11 13.02
CA LYS A 145 6.48 3.86 13.14
C LYS A 145 5.77 4.08 11.82
N PHE A 146 6.42 3.79 10.69
CA PHE A 146 5.80 3.97 9.38
C PHE A 146 4.56 3.11 9.21
N GLN A 147 3.54 3.71 8.63
CA GLN A 147 2.28 3.10 8.24
C GLN A 147 2.12 3.17 6.71
N LEU A 148 1.29 2.29 6.14
CA LEU A 148 1.04 2.26 4.69
C LEU A 148 0.46 3.57 4.13
N VAL A 149 -0.15 4.39 4.99
CA VAL A 149 -0.73 5.69 4.61
C VAL A 149 0.31 6.80 4.50
N ASP A 150 1.48 6.67 5.14
CA ASP A 150 2.50 7.72 5.20
C ASP A 150 3.11 7.98 3.83
N PRO A 151 3.51 9.21 3.45
CA PRO A 151 4.07 9.57 2.13
C PRO A 151 5.31 8.75 1.69
N ILE A 152 5.41 8.36 0.41
CA ILE A 152 6.52 7.51 -0.11
C ILE A 152 7.84 8.26 0.03
N SER A 153 7.80 9.59 -0.13
CA SER A 153 8.92 10.49 0.10
C SER A 153 9.60 10.26 1.44
N ASP A 154 8.82 9.99 2.49
CA ASP A 154 9.34 9.88 3.86
C ASP A 154 10.10 8.56 4.04
N PHE A 155 9.62 7.49 3.40
CA PHE A 155 10.35 6.21 3.33
C PHE A 155 11.65 6.38 2.53
N GLU A 156 11.59 7.04 1.39
CA GLU A 156 12.74 7.26 0.51
C GLU A 156 13.81 8.15 1.18
N GLU A 157 13.39 9.19 1.90
CA GLU A 157 14.27 10.04 2.68
C GLU A 157 14.93 9.25 3.82
N THR A 158 14.16 8.43 4.55
CA THR A 158 14.69 7.56 5.61
C THR A 158 15.70 6.55 5.05
N LEU A 159 15.40 5.91 3.91
CA LEU A 159 16.32 5.00 3.22
C LEU A 159 17.61 5.71 2.81
N LYS A 160 17.52 6.93 2.28
CA LYS A 160 18.68 7.74 1.91
C LYS A 160 19.53 8.12 3.13
N ALA A 161 18.90 8.42 4.27
CA ALA A 161 19.59 8.70 5.51
C ALA A 161 20.31 7.44 6.06
N LEU A 162 19.64 6.28 6.06
CA LEU A 162 20.22 5.00 6.46
C LEU A 162 21.42 4.62 5.58
N ALA A 163 21.33 4.83 4.26
CA ALA A 163 22.42 4.52 3.33
C ALA A 163 23.72 5.25 3.67
N LYS A 164 23.65 6.48 4.22
CA LYS A 164 24.83 7.22 4.69
C LYS A 164 25.50 6.58 5.90
N LEU A 165 24.75 5.87 6.74
CA LEU A 165 25.28 5.21 7.93
C LEU A 165 25.97 3.88 7.59
N LYS A 166 25.58 3.23 6.49
CA LYS A 166 26.18 1.96 6.05
C LYS A 166 27.71 2.04 5.89
N SER A 167 28.24 3.15 5.40
CA SER A 167 29.69 3.36 5.25
C SER A 167 30.45 3.45 6.58
N HIS A 168 29.76 3.64 7.70
CA HIS A 168 30.34 3.69 9.04
C HIS A 168 30.22 2.36 9.80
N GLY A 169 29.71 1.31 9.15
CA GLY A 169 29.60 -0.05 9.70
C GLY A 169 28.23 -0.40 10.26
N PHE A 170 27.22 0.46 10.09
CA PHE A 170 25.87 0.14 10.53
C PHE A 170 25.25 -0.96 9.65
N ASP A 171 24.75 -2.02 10.29
CA ASP A 171 23.86 -2.99 9.67
C ASP A 171 22.45 -2.40 9.59
N ILE A 172 22.14 -1.87 8.40
CA ILE A 172 20.85 -1.28 8.08
C ILE A 172 19.90 -2.25 7.35
N GLN A 173 20.36 -3.48 7.06
CA GLN A 173 19.70 -4.34 6.06
C GLN A 173 18.25 -4.66 6.45
N LYS A 174 18.02 -5.05 7.71
CA LYS A 174 16.68 -5.37 8.22
C LYS A 174 15.71 -4.18 8.10
N ILE A 175 16.18 -2.99 8.45
CA ILE A 175 15.36 -1.77 8.38
C ILE A 175 15.08 -1.42 6.93
N GLN A 176 16.09 -1.53 6.06
CA GLN A 176 15.96 -1.27 4.64
C GLN A 176 14.94 -2.22 3.99
N ASP A 177 15.01 -3.52 4.28
CA ASP A 177 14.09 -4.52 3.74
C ASP A 177 12.65 -4.26 4.18
N GLN A 178 12.45 -3.90 5.45
CA GLN A 178 11.13 -3.53 5.98
C GLN A 178 10.55 -2.31 5.25
N LEU A 179 11.36 -1.24 5.08
CA LEU A 179 10.90 -0.02 4.39
C LEU A 179 10.59 -0.30 2.91
N GLN A 180 11.42 -1.09 2.23
CA GLN A 180 11.19 -1.47 0.84
C GLN A 180 9.91 -2.31 0.68
N LEU A 181 9.64 -3.23 1.61
CA LEU A 181 8.40 -4.00 1.63
C LEU A 181 7.17 -3.09 1.80
N LEU A 182 7.23 -2.12 2.71
CA LEU A 182 6.14 -1.16 2.91
C LEU A 182 5.89 -0.31 1.66
N ILE A 183 6.96 0.18 1.00
CA ILE A 183 6.84 0.91 -0.28
C ILE A 183 6.17 0.03 -1.34
N LYS A 184 6.58 -1.23 -1.45
CA LYS A 184 6.01 -2.17 -2.43
C LYS A 184 4.52 -2.39 -2.18
N ASN A 185 4.13 -2.66 -0.92
CA ASN A 185 2.74 -2.86 -0.54
C ASN A 185 1.89 -1.62 -0.87
N ARG A 186 2.41 -0.42 -0.58
CA ARG A 186 1.69 0.82 -0.89
C ARG A 186 1.47 1.03 -2.38
N ARG A 187 2.44 0.68 -3.22
CA ARG A 187 2.29 0.76 -4.69
C ARG A 187 1.20 -0.21 -5.18
N VAL A 188 1.15 -1.41 -4.60
CA VAL A 188 0.09 -2.39 -4.88
C VAL A 188 -1.27 -1.86 -4.44
N ASP A 189 -1.41 -1.34 -3.22
CA ASP A 189 -2.67 -0.76 -2.72
C ASP A 189 -3.18 0.38 -3.60
N THR A 190 -2.27 1.23 -4.07
CA THR A 190 -2.59 2.33 -5.00
C THR A 190 -3.12 1.79 -6.32
N SER A 191 -2.45 0.78 -6.90
CA SER A 191 -2.88 0.15 -8.15
C SER A 191 -4.22 -0.57 -8.02
N ILE A 192 -4.47 -1.25 -6.89
CA ILE A 192 -5.76 -1.89 -6.61
C ILE A 192 -6.87 -0.84 -6.58
N ARG A 193 -6.65 0.30 -5.90
CA ARG A 193 -7.64 1.37 -5.81
C ARG A 193 -7.95 1.97 -7.18
N GLU A 194 -6.94 2.22 -8.01
CA GLU A 194 -7.13 2.72 -9.38
C GLU A 194 -7.91 1.72 -10.24
N MET A 195 -7.62 0.43 -10.11
CA MET A 195 -8.34 -0.63 -10.82
C MET A 195 -9.80 -0.73 -10.36
N GLN A 196 -10.06 -0.61 -9.05
CA GLN A 196 -11.41 -0.59 -8.49
C GLN A 196 -12.21 0.61 -9.01
N GLU A 197 -11.60 1.79 -9.07
CA GLU A 197 -12.25 2.98 -9.62
C GLU A 197 -12.59 2.82 -11.11
N SER A 198 -11.64 2.28 -11.89
CA SER A 198 -11.87 1.96 -13.31
C SER A 198 -13.00 0.96 -13.49
N ASN A 199 -13.02 -0.11 -12.70
CA ASN A 199 -14.06 -1.14 -12.74
C ASN A 199 -15.43 -0.56 -12.35
N ALA A 200 -15.50 0.32 -11.35
CA ALA A 200 -16.76 0.98 -10.97
C ALA A 200 -17.35 1.78 -12.14
N LYS A 201 -16.52 2.53 -12.88
CA LYS A 201 -16.93 3.27 -14.08
C LYS A 201 -17.42 2.35 -15.20
N LEU A 202 -16.78 1.18 -15.37
CA LEU A 202 -17.21 0.17 -16.34
C LEU A 202 -18.56 -0.44 -15.98
N ILE A 203 -18.79 -0.74 -14.69
CA ILE A 203 -20.06 -1.27 -14.18
C ILE A 203 -21.18 -0.26 -14.44
N GLU A 204 -20.98 1.02 -14.08
CA GLU A 204 -21.95 2.09 -14.31
C GLU A 204 -22.30 2.23 -15.81
N LYS A 205 -21.29 2.19 -16.69
CA LYS A 205 -21.50 2.20 -18.14
C LYS A 205 -22.30 0.99 -18.62
N HIS A 206 -22.01 -0.20 -18.08
CA HIS A 206 -22.69 -1.43 -18.45
C HIS A 206 -24.17 -1.41 -18.02
N GLU A 207 -24.46 -0.93 -16.82
CA GLU A 207 -25.83 -0.73 -16.33
C GLU A 207 -26.62 0.26 -17.20
N SER A 208 -25.98 1.36 -17.62
CA SER A 208 -26.58 2.30 -18.57
C SER A 208 -26.89 1.65 -19.93
N ILE A 209 -26.03 0.77 -20.44
CA ILE A 209 -26.29 0.05 -21.69
C ILE A 209 -27.47 -0.91 -21.51
N ILE A 210 -27.50 -1.71 -20.43
CA ILE A 210 -28.59 -2.66 -20.17
C ILE A 210 -29.94 -1.94 -20.09
N THR A 211 -30.01 -0.83 -19.35
CA THR A 211 -31.27 -0.08 -19.18
C THR A 211 -31.77 0.48 -20.52
N ASN A 212 -30.87 0.96 -21.38
CA ASN A 212 -31.23 1.40 -22.72
C ASN A 212 -31.71 0.23 -23.60
N MET A 213 -31.01 -0.92 -23.58
CA MET A 213 -31.42 -2.12 -24.31
C MET A 213 -32.79 -2.65 -23.86
N GLN A 214 -33.08 -2.63 -22.55
CA GLN A 214 -34.39 -3.02 -22.02
C GLN A 214 -35.51 -2.09 -22.50
N LYS A 215 -35.24 -0.78 -22.54
CA LYS A 215 -36.18 0.22 -23.07
C LYS A 215 -36.46 -0.02 -24.55
N ASP A 216 -35.41 -0.27 -25.34
CA ASP A 216 -35.56 -0.51 -26.77
C ASP A 216 -36.21 -1.87 -27.07
N GLY A 217 -35.87 -2.92 -26.32
CA GLY A 217 -36.57 -4.21 -26.38
C GLY A 217 -38.06 -4.09 -26.05
N SER A 218 -38.42 -3.26 -25.06
CA SER A 218 -39.83 -2.99 -24.72
C SER A 218 -40.58 -2.28 -25.84
N LYS A 219 -39.92 -1.38 -26.59
CA LYS A 219 -40.51 -0.75 -27.77
C LYS A 219 -40.66 -1.75 -28.91
N ALA A 220 -39.63 -2.56 -29.17
CA ALA A 220 -39.66 -3.58 -30.21
C ALA A 220 -40.79 -4.59 -29.99
N MET A 221 -41.01 -5.02 -28.74
CA MET A 221 -42.11 -5.92 -28.39
C MET A 221 -43.51 -5.32 -28.65
N LYS A 222 -43.67 -4.00 -28.41
CA LYS A 222 -44.93 -3.31 -28.75
C LYS A 222 -45.17 -3.25 -30.25
N LEU A 223 -44.14 -2.88 -31.02
CA LEU A 223 -44.22 -2.86 -32.47
C LEU A 223 -44.50 -4.24 -33.06
N GLN A 224 -43.90 -5.30 -32.51
CA GLN A 224 -44.18 -6.67 -32.95
C GLN A 224 -45.67 -7.02 -32.76
N LYS A 225 -46.24 -6.65 -31.61
CA LYS A 225 -47.66 -6.87 -31.35
C LYS A 225 -48.56 -6.14 -32.38
N GLU A 226 -48.22 -4.90 -32.70
CA GLU A 226 -48.95 -4.13 -33.73
C GLU A 226 -48.83 -4.76 -35.13
N VAL A 227 -47.67 -5.32 -35.46
CA VAL A 227 -47.47 -6.06 -36.72
C VAL A 227 -48.33 -7.33 -36.75
N ASP A 228 -48.32 -8.12 -35.67
CA ASP A 228 -49.10 -9.36 -35.59
C ASP A 228 -50.62 -9.08 -35.70
N GLU A 229 -51.12 -8.02 -35.04
CA GLU A 229 -52.52 -7.57 -35.13
C GLU A 229 -52.90 -7.13 -36.56
N LEU A 230 -52.00 -6.44 -37.26
CA LEU A 230 -52.23 -6.03 -38.65
C LEU A 230 -52.22 -7.23 -39.61
N GLU A 231 -51.36 -8.21 -39.39
CA GLU A 231 -51.27 -9.41 -40.24
C GLU A 231 -52.54 -10.26 -40.14
N GLU A 232 -53.10 -10.42 -38.94
CA GLU A 232 -54.40 -11.06 -38.72
C GLU A 232 -55.52 -10.31 -39.46
N SER A 233 -55.54 -8.98 -39.36
CA SER A 233 -56.54 -8.17 -40.07
C SER A 233 -56.43 -8.28 -41.60
N ILE A 234 -55.22 -8.42 -42.15
CA ILE A 234 -55.03 -8.62 -43.60
C ILE A 234 -55.58 -9.99 -44.01
N GLN A 235 -55.25 -11.05 -43.27
CA GLN A 235 -55.72 -12.40 -43.55
C GLN A 235 -57.26 -12.49 -43.53
N ASP A 236 -57.90 -11.83 -42.56
CA ASP A 236 -59.36 -11.74 -42.49
C ASP A 236 -59.94 -11.06 -43.74
N LEU A 237 -59.39 -9.92 -44.14
CA LEU A 237 -59.85 -9.18 -45.33
C LEU A 237 -59.66 -10.00 -46.61
N GLU A 238 -58.53 -10.70 -46.76
CA GLU A 238 -58.26 -11.59 -47.89
C GLU A 238 -59.29 -12.74 -47.95
N TYR A 239 -59.62 -13.34 -46.80
CA TYR A 239 -60.64 -14.37 -46.69
C TYR A 239 -62.03 -13.84 -47.12
N TYR A 240 -62.43 -12.67 -46.61
CA TYR A 240 -63.71 -12.04 -46.98
C TYR A 240 -63.77 -11.72 -48.48
N PHE A 241 -62.69 -11.19 -49.05
CA PHE A 241 -62.61 -10.89 -50.47
C PHE A 241 -62.77 -12.15 -51.32
N TYR A 242 -62.01 -13.21 -51.01
CA TYR A 242 -62.09 -14.49 -51.71
C TYR A 242 -63.51 -15.08 -51.67
N LYS A 243 -64.16 -15.03 -50.50
CA LYS A 243 -65.53 -15.50 -50.32
C LYS A 243 -66.53 -14.68 -51.15
N ALA A 244 -66.43 -13.36 -51.16
CA ALA A 244 -67.32 -12.48 -51.91
C ALA A 244 -67.22 -12.73 -53.44
N VAL A 245 -66.00 -12.89 -53.95
CA VAL A 245 -65.73 -13.15 -55.38
C VAL A 245 -66.22 -14.54 -55.80
N SER A 246 -66.01 -15.56 -54.97
CA SER A 246 -66.42 -16.94 -55.26
C SER A 246 -67.94 -17.20 -55.15
N SER A 247 -68.66 -16.38 -54.38
CA SER A 247 -70.12 -16.53 -54.18
C SER A 247 -70.98 -15.89 -55.28
N SER A 248 -70.37 -15.23 -56.28
CA SER A 248 -71.08 -14.47 -57.32
C SER A 248 -71.21 -15.21 -58.67
N TRP A 249 -71.09 -16.54 -58.68
CA TRP A 249 -71.21 -17.41 -59.86
C TRP A 249 -72.28 -18.49 -59.69
#